data_AF-A0AAD8PDY0-F1
#
_entry.id   AF-A0AAD8PDY0-F1
#
_cell.length_a   1.000
_cell.length_b   1.000
_cell.length_c   1.000
_cell.angle_alpha   90.00
_cell.angle_beta   90.00
_cell.angle_gamma   90.00
#
_symmetry.space_group_name_H-M   'P 1'
#
loop_
_entity.id
_entity.type
_entity.pdbx_description
1 polymer ?
#
loop_
_entity_poly.entity_id
_entity_poly.type
_entity_poly.pdbx_seq_one_letter_code
_entity_poly.pdbx_strand_id
1 'polypeptide(L)'
;MCHFEVPCCSVCYEYLTKNLCVLSKCGHVYHRDCLAQWKKRTVNEHPVCPLCRSDIPRSGVVDIKFECSERQATGARQSEDAAASEETSGDISQIKLEDLQHRLFQAVTDKLDMQERLTILEKENTGLQEAFLRAQDRNTELQNENKELKLTEAAHKTRISKLADLIETQEEQLVKLDYTHRYLKSDKTYEDDSNKYLERLSPSEKLNLLINRVAELESMSKTLTELRDGWKKKCDKLGSEYLALEREYSSLLLKTYPTEPSGFIPDPLNDLKSADSKIANEDEGDVPRKISRSIDFGFMNNDTNHILRTPTRTSRPSKVGISNSLSAGKSVKAKPQSIAKFFKAQ
;
A
#
# COMPACT_ATOMS: atom_id res chain seq x y z
N MET A 1 -26.27 25.98 41.15
CA MET A 1 -26.59 27.14 40.28
C MET A 1 -25.70 27.03 39.05
N CYS A 2 -26.27 26.93 37.85
CA CYS A 2 -25.49 26.82 36.62
C CYS A 2 -24.93 28.21 36.27
N HIS A 3 -23.60 28.36 36.29
CA HIS A 3 -22.95 29.56 35.76
C HIS A 3 -23.15 29.59 34.25
N PHE A 4 -23.89 30.60 33.76
CA PHE A 4 -24.04 30.85 32.34
C PHE A 4 -22.88 31.74 31.90
N GLU A 5 -21.85 31.15 31.30
CA GLU A 5 -20.73 31.90 30.74
C GLU A 5 -21.12 32.49 29.38
N VAL A 6 -20.84 33.78 29.20
CA VAL A 6 -21.08 34.48 27.94
C VAL A 6 -20.11 33.91 26.89
N PRO A 7 -20.58 33.47 25.71
CA PRO A 7 -19.70 32.94 24.67
C PRO A 7 -18.78 34.03 24.08
N CYS A 8 -17.57 33.63 23.66
CA CYS A 8 -16.60 34.50 23.01
C CYS A 8 -16.75 34.51 21.48
N CYS A 9 -16.42 35.64 20.85
CA CYS A 9 -16.36 35.75 19.40
C CYS A 9 -15.17 34.98 18.85
N SER A 10 -15.36 34.08 17.87
CA SER A 10 -14.26 33.28 17.32
C SER A 10 -13.27 34.05 16.42
N VAL A 11 -13.48 35.35 16.22
CA VAL A 11 -12.62 36.19 15.36
C VAL A 11 -11.69 37.06 16.20
N CYS A 12 -12.19 37.72 17.25
CA CYS A 12 -11.39 38.54 18.16
C CYS A 12 -11.15 37.91 19.54
N TYR A 13 -11.82 36.80 19.85
CA TYR A 13 -11.77 36.11 21.16
C TYR A 13 -12.31 36.92 22.35
N GLU A 14 -12.97 38.05 22.12
CA GLU A 14 -13.66 38.83 23.15
C GLU A 14 -15.10 38.34 23.39
N TYR A 15 -15.64 38.61 24.58
CA TYR A 15 -17.02 38.27 24.93
C TYR A 15 -18.05 38.96 24.02
N LEU A 16 -19.10 38.23 23.65
CA LEU A 16 -20.19 38.72 22.79
C LEU A 16 -21.17 39.60 23.59
N THR A 17 -20.77 40.82 23.94
CA THR A 17 -21.54 41.73 24.81
C THR A 17 -22.27 42.86 24.08
N LYS A 18 -21.75 43.34 22.96
CA LYS A 18 -22.27 44.50 22.20
C LYS A 18 -22.06 44.37 20.69
N ASN A 19 -22.82 45.12 19.90
CA ASN A 19 -22.71 45.19 18.43
C ASN A 19 -22.67 43.81 17.77
N LEU A 20 -23.60 42.93 18.14
CA LEU A 20 -23.62 41.55 17.70
C LEU A 20 -24.38 41.41 16.38
N CYS A 21 -23.95 40.45 15.57
CA CYS A 21 -24.64 40.06 14.35
C CYS A 21 -24.66 38.53 14.22
N VAL A 22 -25.69 38.00 13.57
CA VAL A 22 -25.86 36.57 13.32
C VAL A 22 -25.88 36.29 11.82
N LEU A 23 -25.26 35.18 11.44
CA LEU A 23 -25.32 34.66 10.07
C LEU A 23 -26.64 33.91 9.83
N SER A 24 -27.45 34.37 8.89
CA SER A 24 -28.80 33.82 8.66
C SER A 24 -28.83 32.34 8.26
N LYS A 25 -27.77 31.83 7.62
CA LYS A 25 -27.70 30.41 7.19
C LYS A 25 -27.30 29.45 8.31
N CYS A 26 -26.41 29.85 9.21
CA CYS A 26 -25.79 28.93 10.18
C CYS A 26 -25.99 29.33 11.64
N GLY A 27 -26.60 30.48 11.93
CA GLY A 27 -26.92 30.90 13.30
C GLY A 27 -25.73 31.34 14.17
N HIS A 28 -24.49 31.21 13.69
CA HIS A 28 -23.31 31.67 14.43
C HIS A 28 -23.29 33.19 14.62
N VAL A 29 -22.92 33.62 15.82
CA VAL A 29 -22.92 35.01 16.29
C VAL A 29 -21.50 35.58 16.38
N TYR A 30 -21.33 36.82 15.94
CA TYR A 30 -20.06 37.55 15.92
C TYR A 30 -20.27 39.01 16.27
N HIS A 31 -19.21 39.74 16.66
CA HIS A 31 -19.27 41.20 16.57
C HIS A 31 -19.38 41.62 15.10
N ARG A 32 -20.23 42.62 14.83
CA ARG A 32 -20.48 43.21 13.51
C ARG A 32 -19.17 43.57 12.81
N ASP A 33 -18.27 44.23 13.54
CA ASP A 33 -16.99 44.71 13.00
C ASP A 33 -16.05 43.56 12.66
N CYS A 34 -16.00 42.53 13.50
CA CYS A 34 -15.20 41.32 13.27
C CYS A 34 -15.64 40.59 12.00
N LEU A 35 -16.95 40.40 11.82
CA LEU A 35 -17.47 39.76 10.61
C LEU A 35 -17.27 40.63 9.36
N ALA A 36 -17.40 41.95 9.47
CA ALA A 36 -17.12 42.88 8.36
C ALA A 36 -15.65 42.84 7.93
N GLN A 37 -14.70 42.80 8.87
CA GLN A 37 -13.29 42.64 8.57
C GLN A 37 -12.98 41.28 7.94
N TRP A 38 -13.60 40.21 8.43
CA TRP A 38 -13.45 38.86 7.86
C TRP A 38 -13.89 38.80 6.39
N LYS A 39 -15.05 39.42 6.07
CA LYS A 39 -15.53 39.53 4.69
C LYS A 39 -14.59 40.33 3.78
N LYS A 40 -13.92 41.35 4.31
CA LYS A 40 -12.96 42.16 3.53
C LYS A 40 -11.65 41.41 3.25
N ARG A 41 -11.20 40.55 4.18
CA ARG A 41 -9.94 39.79 4.06
C ARG A 41 -10.07 38.53 3.21
N THR A 42 -11.27 37.99 3.09
CA THR A 42 -11.52 36.81 2.26
C THR A 42 -11.50 37.22 0.79
N VAL A 43 -10.40 36.89 0.09
CA VAL A 43 -10.18 37.19 -1.34
C VAL A 43 -11.15 36.45 -2.27
N ASN A 44 -11.84 35.44 -1.75
CA ASN A 44 -12.82 34.66 -2.50
C ASN A 44 -14.10 35.46 -2.76
N GLU A 45 -14.68 35.29 -3.96
CA GLU A 45 -15.96 35.90 -4.35
C GLU A 45 -17.14 35.49 -3.42
N HIS A 46 -16.92 34.49 -2.57
CA HIS A 46 -17.88 33.95 -1.62
C HIS A 46 -17.29 33.91 -0.19
N PRO A 47 -17.60 34.89 0.67
CA PRO A 47 -17.17 34.86 2.07
C PRO A 47 -17.86 33.70 2.81
N VAL A 48 -17.10 32.97 3.63
CA VAL A 48 -17.58 31.82 4.41
C VAL A 48 -17.51 32.07 5.91
N CYS A 49 -18.39 31.41 6.66
CA CYS A 49 -18.44 31.47 8.12
C CYS A 49 -17.10 31.01 8.76
N PRO A 50 -16.50 31.78 9.69
CA PRO A 50 -15.26 31.39 10.37
C PRO A 50 -15.36 30.06 11.14
N LEU A 51 -16.54 29.72 11.68
CA LEU A 51 -16.73 28.53 12.49
C LEU A 51 -17.06 27.28 11.66
N CYS A 52 -18.09 27.37 10.81
CA CYS A 52 -18.62 26.20 10.10
C CYS A 52 -18.38 26.22 8.58
N ARG A 53 -17.71 27.24 8.05
CA ARG A 53 -17.40 27.41 6.62
C ARG A 53 -18.62 27.47 5.68
N SER A 54 -19.83 27.65 6.19
CA SER A 54 -21.03 27.87 5.37
C SER A 54 -20.97 29.23 4.66
N ASP A 55 -21.45 29.29 3.41
CA ASP A 55 -21.47 30.52 2.63
C ASP A 55 -22.28 31.63 3.30
N ILE A 56 -21.74 32.84 3.29
CA ILE A 56 -22.40 34.03 3.81
C ILE A 56 -23.06 34.77 2.64
N PRO A 57 -24.41 34.78 2.51
CA PRO A 57 -25.05 35.52 1.43
C PRO A 57 -24.87 37.04 1.62
N ARG A 58 -25.02 37.81 0.53
CA ARG A 58 -24.82 39.28 0.54
C ARG A 58 -25.73 39.99 1.56
N SER A 59 -26.97 39.51 1.73
CA SER A 59 -27.94 39.99 2.73
C SER A 59 -28.02 39.11 3.99
N GLY A 60 -27.08 38.18 4.19
CA GLY A 60 -27.14 37.14 5.22
C GLY A 60 -26.69 37.51 6.61
N VAL A 61 -26.59 38.80 6.93
CA VAL A 61 -26.13 39.27 8.24
C VAL A 61 -27.26 40.06 8.87
N VAL A 62 -27.75 39.56 9.99
CA VAL A 62 -28.82 40.19 10.77
C VAL A 62 -28.22 40.76 12.04
N ASP A 63 -28.52 42.03 12.33
CA ASP A 63 -28.05 42.68 13.55
C ASP A 63 -28.89 42.27 14.74
N ILE A 64 -28.20 41.92 15.83
CA ILE A 64 -28.81 41.67 17.11
C ILE A 64 -28.70 42.95 17.93
N LYS A 65 -29.83 43.61 18.14
CA LYS A 65 -29.94 44.76 19.06
C LYS A 65 -30.05 44.23 20.49
N PHE A 66 -28.96 43.68 21.00
CA PHE A 66 -28.87 43.21 22.38
C PHE A 66 -27.60 43.79 23.02
N GLU A 67 -27.77 44.46 24.15
CA GLU A 67 -26.68 44.99 24.97
C GLU A 67 -26.75 44.29 26.33
N CYS A 68 -25.76 43.44 26.61
CA CYS A 68 -25.65 42.81 27.91
C CYS A 68 -24.91 43.78 28.85
N SER A 69 -25.66 44.50 29.68
CA SER A 69 -25.07 45.32 30.74
C SER A 69 -24.72 44.42 31.92
N GLU A 70 -23.44 44.39 32.31
CA GLU A 70 -23.04 43.81 33.60
C GLU A 70 -23.79 44.55 34.72
N ARG A 71 -24.68 43.85 35.43
CA ARG A 71 -25.19 44.36 36.71
C ARG A 71 -24.02 44.36 37.67
N GLN A 72 -23.39 45.51 37.84
CA GLN A 72 -22.49 45.73 38.97
C GLN A 72 -23.27 45.37 40.24
N ALA A 73 -22.81 44.34 40.94
CA ALA A 73 -23.34 43.95 42.23
C ALA A 73 -22.99 45.05 43.25
N THR A 74 -23.73 46.15 43.24
CA THR A 74 -23.76 47.10 44.34
C THR A 74 -24.45 46.41 45.51
N GLY A 75 -23.64 45.84 46.40
CA GLY A 75 -24.10 45.32 47.68
C GLY A 75 -24.82 46.42 48.46
N ALA A 76 -26.13 46.28 48.60
CA ALA A 76 -26.93 47.02 49.55
C ALA A 76 -27.44 46.03 50.61
N ARG A 77 -26.76 46.07 51.76
CA ARG A 77 -27.24 45.55 53.03
C ARG A 77 -28.55 46.25 53.40
N GLN A 78 -29.55 45.51 53.85
CA GLN A 78 -30.50 45.99 54.85
C GLN A 78 -30.76 44.87 55.87
N SER A 79 -30.22 45.11 57.06
CA SER A 79 -30.73 44.66 58.36
C SER A 79 -32.07 45.33 58.68
N GLU A 80 -32.63 44.95 59.83
CA GLU A 80 -33.89 45.40 60.48
C GLU A 80 -35.00 44.34 60.31
N ASP A 81 -35.74 43.90 61.33
CA ASP A 81 -35.77 44.20 62.76
C ASP A 81 -36.73 43.21 63.46
N ALA A 82 -36.78 43.33 64.79
CA ALA A 82 -37.94 43.06 65.68
C ALA A 82 -37.83 41.85 66.63
N ALA A 83 -37.38 42.21 67.84
CA ALA A 83 -37.71 41.58 69.10
C ALA A 83 -39.23 41.64 69.39
N ALA A 84 -39.80 40.53 69.88
CA ALA A 84 -40.90 40.52 70.86
C ALA A 84 -41.22 39.07 71.30
N SER A 85 -41.64 38.93 72.56
CA SER A 85 -42.24 37.77 73.25
C SER A 85 -41.31 36.70 73.86
N GLU A 86 -40.73 37.07 75.00
CA GLU A 86 -40.36 36.14 76.09
C GLU A 86 -41.63 35.73 76.84
N GLU A 87 -42.21 34.56 76.52
CA GLU A 87 -43.00 33.74 77.46
C GLU A 87 -43.37 32.34 76.92
N THR A 88 -42.99 32.00 75.67
CA THR A 88 -43.07 30.64 75.08
C THR A 88 -41.69 30.07 74.71
N SER A 89 -40.68 30.33 75.55
CA SER A 89 -39.24 30.11 75.29
C SER A 89 -38.82 28.64 75.17
N GLY A 90 -39.47 27.73 75.91
CA GLY A 90 -39.15 26.29 75.90
C GLY A 90 -39.53 25.58 74.59
N ASP A 91 -40.79 25.69 74.19
CA ASP A 91 -41.32 24.96 73.02
C ASP A 91 -40.77 25.47 71.68
N ILE A 92 -40.56 26.79 71.55
CA ILE A 92 -39.98 27.36 70.31
C ILE A 92 -38.53 26.92 70.12
N SER A 93 -37.78 26.74 71.20
CA SER A 93 -36.39 26.27 71.15
C SER A 93 -36.31 24.80 70.73
N GLN A 94 -37.27 23.99 71.15
CA GLN A 94 -37.36 22.58 70.78
C GLN A 94 -37.75 22.40 69.30
N ILE A 95 -38.72 23.15 68.79
CA ILE A 95 -39.12 23.14 67.38
C ILE A 95 -37.95 23.55 66.47
N LYS A 96 -37.18 24.57 66.85
CA LYS A 96 -35.99 25.00 66.09
C LYS A 96 -34.90 23.94 66.07
N LEU A 97 -34.72 23.20 67.16
CA LEU A 97 -33.75 22.11 67.22
C LEU A 97 -34.16 20.96 66.30
N GLU A 98 -35.44 20.60 66.26
CA GLU A 98 -35.98 19.57 65.36
C GLU A 98 -35.84 19.97 63.88
N ASP A 99 -36.13 21.24 63.52
CA ASP A 99 -35.91 21.75 62.16
C ASP A 99 -34.43 21.66 61.76
N LEU A 100 -33.51 22.04 62.66
CA LEU A 100 -32.08 21.93 62.41
C LEU A 100 -31.62 20.48 62.25
N GLN A 101 -32.16 19.56 63.06
CA GLN A 101 -31.88 18.12 62.91
C GLN A 101 -32.39 17.58 61.57
N HIS A 102 -33.60 17.97 61.15
CA HIS A 102 -34.15 17.58 59.86
C HIS A 102 -33.32 18.13 58.70
N ARG A 103 -32.92 19.40 58.75
CA ARG A 103 -32.06 20.03 57.74
C ARG A 103 -30.67 19.38 57.70
N LEU A 104 -30.11 19.02 58.85
CA LEU A 104 -28.84 18.30 58.92
C LEU A 104 -28.97 16.91 58.30
N PHE A 105 -30.04 16.18 58.61
CA PHE A 105 -30.32 14.88 58.01
C PHE A 105 -30.49 14.98 56.49
N GLN A 106 -31.25 15.96 56.00
CA GLN A 106 -31.41 16.22 54.57
C GLN A 106 -30.05 16.53 53.91
N ALA A 107 -29.24 17.39 54.51
CA ALA A 107 -27.92 17.73 53.99
C ALA A 107 -26.96 16.52 53.97
N VAL A 108 -27.07 15.59 54.92
CA VAL A 108 -26.31 14.35 54.93
C VAL A 108 -26.75 13.42 53.79
N THR A 109 -28.07 13.25 53.60
CA THR A 109 -28.63 12.47 52.49
C THR A 109 -28.20 13.04 51.13
N ASP A 110 -28.37 14.35 50.92
CA ASP A 110 -27.96 15.03 49.69
C ASP A 110 -26.45 14.88 49.43
N LYS A 111 -25.63 14.92 50.49
CA LYS A 111 -24.19 14.70 50.38
C LYS A 111 -23.86 13.28 49.93
N LEU A 112 -24.55 12.27 50.46
CA LEU A 112 -24.35 10.87 50.05
C LEU A 112 -24.76 10.65 48.59
N ASP A 113 -25.90 11.19 48.16
CA ASP A 113 -26.36 11.12 46.77
C ASP A 113 -25.37 11.80 45.81
N MET A 114 -24.82 12.95 46.21
CA MET A 114 -23.78 13.63 45.43
C MET A 114 -22.48 12.82 45.37
N GLN A 115 -22.08 12.17 46.46
CA GLN A 115 -20.92 11.27 46.46
C GLN A 115 -21.14 10.08 45.53
N GLU A 116 -22.31 9.44 45.56
CA GLU A 116 -22.66 8.38 44.62
C GLU A 116 -22.59 8.87 43.17
N ARG A 117 -23.15 10.05 42.88
CA ARG A 117 -23.11 10.63 41.54
C ARG A 117 -21.68 10.90 41.05
N LEU A 118 -20.79 11.34 41.93
CA LEU A 118 -19.38 11.53 41.62
C LEU A 118 -18.70 10.20 41.26
N THR A 119 -18.95 9.13 42.03
CA THR A 119 -18.36 7.81 41.70
C THR A 119 -18.84 7.26 40.36
N ILE A 120 -20.11 7.50 39.99
CA ILE A 120 -20.64 7.13 38.68
C ILE A 120 -19.94 7.91 37.56
N LEU A 121 -19.80 9.22 37.72
CA LEU A 121 -19.14 10.08 36.73
C LEU A 121 -17.65 9.73 36.58
N GLU A 122 -16.96 9.40 37.67
CA GLU A 122 -15.58 8.94 37.63
C GLU A 122 -15.45 7.63 36.84
N LYS A 123 -16.36 6.68 37.05
CA LYS A 123 -16.41 5.42 36.30
C LYS A 123 -16.74 5.64 34.82
N GLU A 124 -17.63 6.56 34.50
CA GLU A 124 -17.94 6.92 33.12
C GLU A 124 -16.72 7.58 32.44
N ASN A 125 -16.02 8.47 33.14
CA ASN A 125 -14.85 9.16 32.61
C ASN A 125 -13.69 8.17 32.35
N THR A 126 -13.43 7.22 33.24
CA THR A 126 -12.44 6.16 32.99
C THR A 126 -12.86 5.28 31.81
N GLY A 127 -14.14 4.91 31.71
CA GLY A 127 -14.66 4.17 30.57
C GLY A 127 -14.50 4.90 29.22
N LEU A 128 -14.72 6.22 29.20
CA LEU A 128 -14.50 7.06 28.03
C LEU A 128 -13.01 7.18 27.66
N GLN A 129 -12.13 7.32 28.66
CA GLN A 129 -10.69 7.37 28.44
C GLN A 129 -10.17 6.06 27.82
N GLU A 130 -10.61 4.91 28.33
CA GLU A 130 -10.26 3.62 27.74
C GLU A 130 -10.82 3.46 26.31
N ALA A 131 -12.05 3.90 26.07
CA ALA A 131 -12.65 3.86 24.73
C ALA A 131 -11.87 4.75 23.74
N PHE A 132 -11.41 5.91 24.19
CA PHE A 132 -10.56 6.81 23.41
C PHE A 132 -9.23 6.17 23.06
N LEU A 133 -8.54 5.55 24.03
CA LEU A 133 -7.29 4.82 23.79
C LEU A 133 -7.48 3.67 22.79
N ARG A 134 -8.53 2.85 22.95
CA ARG A 134 -8.85 1.79 21.99
C ARG A 134 -9.09 2.33 20.57
N ALA A 135 -9.79 3.45 20.45
CA ALA A 135 -10.02 4.10 19.16
C ALA A 135 -8.72 4.65 18.55
N GLN A 136 -7.81 5.18 19.38
CA GLN A 136 -6.50 5.62 18.97
C GLN A 136 -5.65 4.45 18.43
N ASP A 137 -5.57 3.35 19.19
CA ASP A 137 -4.85 2.14 18.77
C ASP A 137 -5.39 1.61 17.43
N ARG A 138 -6.71 1.50 17.29
CA ARG A 138 -7.34 1.08 16.03
C ARG A 138 -7.00 2.00 14.86
N ASN A 139 -6.90 3.30 15.09
CA ASN A 139 -6.50 4.25 14.06
C ASN A 139 -5.03 4.04 13.66
N THR A 140 -4.14 3.77 14.62
CA THR A 140 -2.73 3.45 14.30
C THR A 140 -2.60 2.16 13.49
N GLU A 141 -3.38 1.12 13.80
CA GLU A 141 -3.44 -0.10 13.00
C GLU A 141 -3.89 0.17 11.56
N LEU A 142 -4.99 0.91 11.38
CA LEU A 142 -5.50 1.29 10.07
C LEU A 142 -4.49 2.14 9.28
N GLN A 143 -3.71 2.98 9.95
CA GLN A 143 -2.64 3.74 9.30
C GLN A 143 -1.51 2.83 8.81
N ASN A 144 -1.15 1.80 9.57
CA ASN A 144 -0.14 0.83 9.16
C ASN A 144 -0.64 -0.04 8.00
N GLU A 145 -1.87 -0.53 8.07
CA GLU A 145 -2.51 -1.28 6.98
C GLU A 145 -2.60 -0.45 5.68
N ASN A 146 -2.93 0.84 5.79
CA ASN A 146 -2.88 1.76 4.64
C ASN A 146 -1.47 1.96 4.06
N LYS A 147 -0.42 1.96 4.90
CA LYS A 147 0.97 2.03 4.40
C LYS A 147 1.34 0.74 3.66
N GLU A 148 0.95 -0.42 4.18
CA GLU A 148 1.19 -1.70 3.52
C GLU A 148 0.46 -1.80 2.18
N LEU A 149 -0.82 -1.40 2.12
CA LEU A 149 -1.59 -1.36 0.87
C LEU A 149 -0.96 -0.44 -0.18
N LYS A 150 -0.37 0.70 0.22
CA LYS A 150 0.36 1.56 -0.71
C LYS A 150 1.63 0.92 -1.26
N LEU A 151 2.34 0.15 -0.43
CA LEU A 151 3.53 -0.59 -0.87
C LEU A 151 3.15 -1.71 -1.87
N THR A 152 2.06 -2.44 -1.60
CA THR A 152 1.58 -3.49 -2.52
C THR A 152 1.06 -2.89 -3.83
N GLU A 153 0.35 -1.76 -3.79
CA GLU A 153 -0.08 -1.01 -4.97
C GLU A 153 1.13 -0.60 -5.84
N ALA A 154 2.19 -0.06 -5.23
CA ALA A 154 3.41 0.31 -5.95
C ALA A 154 4.13 -0.90 -6.59
N ALA A 155 4.16 -2.04 -5.88
CA ALA A 155 4.70 -3.29 -6.41
C ALA A 155 3.87 -3.81 -7.61
N HIS A 156 2.54 -3.78 -7.51
CA HIS A 156 1.65 -4.15 -8.60
C HIS A 156 1.81 -3.23 -9.82
N LYS A 157 1.91 -1.92 -9.61
CA LYS A 157 2.17 -0.95 -10.69
C LYS A 157 3.46 -1.26 -11.44
N THR A 158 4.53 -1.59 -10.71
CA THR A 158 5.82 -1.98 -11.30
C THR A 158 5.70 -3.28 -12.09
N ARG A 159 4.96 -4.27 -11.57
CA ARG A 159 4.71 -5.54 -12.28
C ARG A 159 3.90 -5.34 -13.55
N ILE A 160 2.87 -4.49 -13.51
CA ILE A 160 2.06 -4.15 -14.69
C ILE A 160 2.93 -3.48 -15.75
N SER A 161 3.80 -2.53 -15.36
CA SER A 161 4.75 -1.89 -16.29
C SER A 161 5.63 -2.93 -16.98
N LYS A 162 6.26 -3.84 -16.23
CA LYS A 162 7.10 -4.90 -16.80
C LYS A 162 6.35 -5.82 -17.76
N LEU A 163 5.09 -6.14 -17.45
CA LEU A 163 4.27 -6.96 -18.33
C LEU A 163 3.88 -6.20 -19.61
N ALA A 164 3.63 -4.89 -19.52
CA ALA A 164 3.39 -4.05 -20.69
C ALA A 164 4.62 -4.03 -21.62
N ASP A 165 5.82 -3.82 -21.08
CA ASP A 165 7.07 -3.86 -21.86
C ASP A 165 7.26 -5.23 -22.53
N LEU A 166 6.95 -6.33 -21.84
CA LEU A 166 7.02 -7.67 -22.42
C LEU A 166 6.02 -7.86 -23.56
N ILE A 167 4.79 -7.37 -23.42
CA ILE A 167 3.78 -7.43 -24.50
C ILE A 167 4.27 -6.66 -25.72
N GLU A 168 4.80 -5.45 -25.53
CA GLU A 168 5.34 -4.62 -26.62
C GLU A 168 6.47 -5.36 -27.38
N THR A 169 7.42 -5.97 -26.64
CA THR A 169 8.49 -6.76 -27.28
C THR A 169 7.97 -7.99 -28.06
N GLN A 170 6.89 -8.62 -27.59
CA GLN A 170 6.28 -9.75 -28.30
C GLN A 170 5.53 -9.29 -29.55
N GLU A 171 4.85 -8.14 -29.50
CA GLU A 171 4.21 -7.54 -30.67
C GLU A 171 5.23 -7.20 -31.76
N GLU A 172 6.38 -6.62 -31.40
CA GLU A 172 7.48 -6.38 -32.35
C GLU A 172 8.01 -7.67 -33.00
N GLN A 173 8.14 -8.75 -32.22
CA GLN A 173 8.56 -10.05 -32.73
C GLN A 173 7.54 -10.64 -33.71
N LEU A 174 6.25 -10.52 -33.41
CA LEU A 174 5.18 -10.94 -34.31
C LEU A 174 5.21 -10.16 -35.62
N VAL A 175 5.46 -8.84 -35.58
CA VAL A 175 5.63 -8.03 -36.79
C VAL A 175 6.81 -8.51 -37.63
N LYS A 176 7.94 -8.84 -37.00
CA LYS A 176 9.12 -9.40 -37.70
C LYS A 176 8.82 -10.76 -38.34
N LEU A 177 8.12 -11.64 -37.63
CA LEU A 177 7.71 -12.95 -38.16
C LEU A 177 6.70 -12.84 -39.29
N ASP A 178 5.76 -11.89 -39.21
CA ASP A 178 4.82 -11.64 -40.29
C ASP A 178 5.54 -11.11 -41.55
N TYR A 179 6.54 -10.24 -41.36
CA TYR A 179 7.39 -9.77 -42.45
C TYR A 179 8.16 -10.93 -43.11
N THR A 180 8.81 -11.80 -42.34
CA THR A 180 9.54 -12.97 -42.91
C THR A 180 8.60 -13.95 -43.58
N HIS A 181 7.42 -14.20 -43.01
CA HIS A 181 6.39 -15.02 -43.61
C HIS A 181 5.92 -14.44 -44.96
N ARG A 182 5.70 -13.12 -45.04
CA ARG A 182 5.36 -12.43 -46.31
C ARG A 182 6.47 -12.58 -47.34
N TYR A 183 7.73 -12.38 -46.94
CA TYR A 183 8.91 -12.55 -47.82
C TYR A 183 9.01 -13.98 -48.38
N LEU A 184 8.92 -14.99 -47.51
CA LEU A 184 8.98 -16.40 -47.92
C LEU A 184 7.77 -16.81 -48.78
N LYS A 185 6.61 -16.20 -48.55
CA LYS A 185 5.41 -16.44 -49.35
C LYS A 185 5.53 -15.85 -50.75
N SER A 186 6.20 -14.71 -50.92
CA SER A 186 6.50 -14.16 -52.25
C SER A 186 7.53 -14.99 -53.03
N ASP A 187 8.46 -15.68 -52.38
CA ASP A 187 9.51 -16.46 -53.06
C ASP A 187 8.95 -17.61 -53.94
N LYS A 188 7.81 -18.19 -53.56
CA LYS A 188 7.15 -19.25 -54.36
C LYS A 188 6.65 -18.76 -55.74
N THR A 189 6.53 -17.45 -55.93
CA THR A 189 6.20 -16.84 -57.23
C THR A 189 7.43 -16.37 -58.02
N TYR A 190 8.63 -16.36 -57.42
CA TYR A 190 9.85 -15.80 -58.03
C TYR A 190 10.80 -16.84 -58.66
N GLU A 191 10.68 -18.14 -58.38
CA GLU A 191 11.58 -19.15 -58.97
C GLU A 191 11.48 -19.22 -60.51
N ASP A 192 10.29 -18.96 -61.08
CA ASP A 192 10.09 -19.03 -62.54
C ASP A 192 10.58 -17.76 -63.28
N ASP A 193 10.53 -16.59 -62.63
CA ASP A 193 11.01 -15.33 -63.20
C ASP A 193 12.51 -15.11 -62.97
N SER A 194 13.07 -15.62 -61.88
CA SER A 194 14.50 -15.51 -61.59
C SER A 194 15.33 -16.33 -62.57
N ASN A 195 14.87 -17.52 -62.95
CA ASN A 195 15.54 -18.34 -63.96
C ASN A 195 15.49 -17.67 -65.35
N LYS A 196 14.35 -17.09 -65.74
CA LYS A 196 14.22 -16.31 -66.99
C LYS A 196 15.12 -15.08 -67.00
N TYR A 197 15.28 -14.40 -65.87
CA TYR A 197 16.20 -13.26 -65.74
C TYR A 197 17.66 -13.70 -65.85
N LEU A 198 18.04 -14.78 -65.15
CA LEU A 198 19.39 -15.34 -65.22
C LEU A 198 19.75 -15.81 -66.64
N GLU A 199 18.81 -16.37 -67.41
CA GLU A 199 19.06 -16.75 -68.80
C GLU A 199 19.41 -15.56 -69.71
N ARG A 200 18.85 -14.36 -69.44
CA ARG A 200 19.08 -13.14 -70.22
C ARG A 200 20.41 -12.46 -69.94
N LEU A 201 21.06 -12.75 -68.82
CA LEU A 201 22.35 -12.15 -68.46
C LEU A 201 23.49 -12.72 -69.29
N SER A 202 24.38 -11.84 -69.74
CA SER A 202 25.64 -12.22 -70.36
C SER A 202 26.55 -12.98 -69.37
N PRO A 203 27.51 -13.78 -69.84
CA PRO A 203 28.43 -14.52 -68.96
C PRO A 203 29.20 -13.62 -67.98
N SER A 204 29.58 -12.40 -68.40
CA SER A 204 30.27 -11.43 -67.54
C SER A 204 29.37 -10.88 -66.43
N GLU A 205 28.09 -10.63 -66.72
CA GLU A 205 27.13 -10.16 -65.70
C GLU A 205 26.81 -11.25 -64.70
N LYS A 206 26.68 -12.50 -65.17
CA LYS A 206 26.53 -13.69 -64.31
C LYS A 206 27.72 -13.83 -63.36
N LEU A 207 28.93 -13.66 -63.87
CA LEU A 207 30.14 -13.73 -63.06
C LEU A 207 30.17 -12.62 -62.00
N ASN A 208 29.86 -11.38 -62.36
CA ASN A 208 29.80 -10.27 -61.41
C ASN A 208 28.73 -10.48 -60.32
N LEU A 209 27.56 -11.01 -60.70
CA LEU A 209 26.50 -11.34 -59.75
C LEU A 209 26.95 -12.44 -58.76
N LEU A 210 27.65 -13.47 -59.25
CA LEU A 210 28.23 -14.50 -58.39
C LEU A 210 29.32 -13.95 -57.47
N ILE A 211 30.20 -13.08 -57.97
CA ILE A 211 31.25 -12.43 -57.15
C ILE A 211 30.62 -11.64 -56.01
N ASN A 212 29.61 -10.81 -56.30
CA ASN A 212 28.90 -10.05 -55.28
C ASN A 212 28.22 -10.96 -54.27
N ARG A 213 27.59 -12.05 -54.74
CA ARG A 213 26.94 -13.03 -53.86
C ARG A 213 27.95 -13.75 -52.95
N VAL A 214 29.13 -14.08 -53.47
CA VAL A 214 30.22 -14.65 -52.67
C VAL A 214 30.66 -13.66 -51.60
N ALA A 215 30.86 -12.38 -51.93
CA ALA A 215 31.23 -11.36 -50.95
C ALA A 215 30.18 -11.18 -49.84
N GLU A 216 28.88 -11.24 -50.17
CA GLU A 216 27.79 -11.23 -49.18
C GLU A 216 27.85 -12.45 -48.27
N LEU A 217 28.03 -13.65 -48.83
CA LEU A 217 28.12 -14.89 -48.05
C LEU A 217 29.37 -14.92 -47.15
N GLU A 218 30.49 -14.36 -47.60
CA GLU A 218 31.69 -14.18 -46.79
C GLU A 218 31.44 -13.25 -45.60
N SER A 219 30.73 -12.14 -45.82
CA SER A 219 30.32 -11.21 -44.76
C SER A 219 29.40 -11.88 -43.73
N MET A 220 28.43 -12.67 -44.19
CA MET A 220 27.56 -13.47 -43.32
C MET A 220 28.35 -14.50 -42.52
N SER A 221 29.27 -15.23 -43.17
CA SER A 221 30.15 -16.22 -42.54
C SER A 221 31.00 -15.60 -41.43
N LYS A 222 31.54 -14.40 -41.66
CA LYS A 222 32.27 -13.63 -40.64
C LYS A 222 31.38 -13.30 -39.44
N THR A 223 30.17 -12.79 -39.69
CA THR A 223 29.22 -12.45 -38.62
C THR A 223 28.83 -13.67 -37.78
N LEU A 224 28.59 -14.82 -38.42
CA LEU A 224 28.30 -16.08 -37.73
C LEU A 224 29.49 -16.57 -36.89
N THR A 225 30.70 -16.37 -37.39
CA THR A 225 31.94 -16.70 -36.66
C THR A 225 32.08 -15.84 -35.40
N GLU A 226 31.84 -14.53 -35.49
CA GLU A 226 31.86 -13.62 -34.33
C GLU A 226 30.80 -14.00 -33.29
N LEU A 227 29.58 -14.34 -33.72
CA LEU A 227 28.52 -14.81 -32.83
C LEU A 227 28.88 -16.11 -32.13
N ARG A 228 29.42 -17.10 -32.86
CA ARG A 228 29.89 -18.38 -32.31
C ARG A 228 30.94 -18.13 -31.22
N ASP A 229 31.92 -17.27 -31.50
CA ASP A 229 33.00 -16.98 -30.56
C ASP A 229 32.49 -16.22 -29.33
N GLY A 230 31.50 -15.33 -29.51
CA GLY A 230 30.79 -14.66 -28.41
C GLY A 230 30.02 -15.64 -27.51
N TRP A 231 29.30 -16.59 -28.10
CA TRP A 231 28.63 -17.66 -27.36
C TRP A 231 29.60 -18.55 -26.61
N LYS A 232 30.71 -18.95 -27.25
CA LYS A 232 31.77 -19.73 -26.61
C LYS A 232 32.30 -19.04 -25.35
N LYS A 233 32.62 -17.75 -25.43
CA LYS A 233 33.04 -16.95 -24.26
C LYS A 233 32.01 -16.94 -23.13
N LYS A 234 30.71 -16.84 -23.45
CA LYS A 234 29.63 -16.91 -22.46
C LYS A 234 29.55 -18.28 -21.78
N CYS A 235 29.66 -19.36 -22.56
CA CYS A 235 29.69 -20.72 -22.03
C CYS A 235 30.91 -20.94 -21.12
N ASP A 236 32.09 -20.48 -21.53
CA ASP A 236 33.32 -20.57 -20.72
C ASP A 236 33.18 -19.79 -19.40
N LYS A 237 32.58 -18.58 -19.45
CA LYS A 237 32.29 -17.79 -18.25
C LYS A 237 31.33 -18.52 -17.31
N LEU A 238 30.22 -19.02 -17.82
CA LEU A 238 29.24 -19.76 -17.03
C LEU A 238 29.85 -21.03 -16.41
N GLY A 239 30.69 -21.74 -17.16
CA GLY A 239 31.45 -22.89 -16.65
C GLY A 239 32.38 -22.51 -15.50
N SER A 240 33.06 -21.36 -15.59
CA SER A 240 33.93 -20.86 -14.51
C SER A 240 33.14 -20.47 -13.25
N GLU A 241 31.98 -19.84 -13.40
CA GLU A 241 31.08 -19.48 -12.30
C GLU A 241 30.52 -20.74 -11.60
N TYR A 242 30.14 -21.75 -12.39
CA TYR A 242 29.69 -23.04 -11.85
C TYR A 242 30.79 -23.74 -11.04
N LEU A 243 32.02 -23.80 -11.56
CA LEU A 243 33.16 -24.40 -10.82
C LEU A 243 33.49 -23.64 -9.54
N ALA A 244 33.33 -22.31 -9.52
CA ALA A 244 33.50 -21.52 -8.31
C ALA A 244 32.44 -21.89 -7.25
N LEU A 245 31.18 -21.97 -7.68
CA LEU A 245 30.06 -22.37 -6.81
C LEU A 245 30.25 -23.79 -6.26
N GLU A 246 30.73 -24.72 -7.08
CA GLU A 246 31.01 -26.10 -6.67
C GLU A 246 32.11 -26.18 -5.59
N ARG A 247 33.16 -25.34 -5.70
CA ARG A 247 34.21 -25.23 -4.66
C ARG A 247 33.67 -24.63 -3.37
N GLU A 248 32.83 -23.60 -3.45
CA GLU A 248 32.18 -23.00 -2.28
C GLU A 248 31.27 -24.00 -1.58
N TYR A 249 30.44 -24.73 -2.34
CA TYR A 249 29.57 -25.77 -1.83
C TYR A 249 30.36 -26.90 -1.14
N SER A 250 31.44 -27.36 -1.77
CA SER A 250 32.34 -28.36 -1.18
C SER A 250 33.01 -27.85 0.11
N SER A 251 33.39 -26.57 0.15
CA SER A 251 33.95 -25.94 1.36
C SER A 251 32.93 -25.83 2.48
N LEU A 252 31.65 -25.59 2.16
CA LEU A 252 30.56 -25.56 3.14
C LEU A 252 30.26 -26.96 3.69
N LEU A 253 30.20 -27.98 2.83
CA LEU A 253 30.04 -29.38 3.22
C LEU A 253 31.12 -29.82 4.22
N LEU A 254 32.39 -29.46 3.94
CA LEU A 254 33.50 -29.77 4.84
C LEU A 254 33.38 -29.07 6.21
N LYS A 255 32.76 -27.88 6.26
CA LYS A 255 32.50 -27.15 7.51
C LYS A 255 31.34 -27.72 8.31
N THR A 256 30.28 -28.20 7.65
CA THR A 256 29.08 -28.72 8.31
C THR A 256 29.26 -30.13 8.83
N TYR A 257 30.11 -30.91 8.17
CA TYR A 257 30.56 -32.22 8.63
C TYR A 257 32.07 -32.12 8.86
N PRO A 258 32.52 -31.46 9.95
CA PRO A 258 33.91 -31.60 10.34
C PRO A 258 34.08 -33.09 10.57
N THR A 259 34.86 -33.74 9.71
CA THR A 259 35.25 -35.12 9.89
C THR A 259 35.87 -35.15 11.27
N GLU A 260 35.14 -35.65 12.26
CA GLU A 260 35.78 -36.01 13.51
C GLU A 260 36.98 -36.86 13.11
N PRO A 261 38.17 -36.67 13.70
CA PRO A 261 39.33 -37.48 13.40
C PRO A 261 38.95 -38.92 13.76
N SER A 262 38.39 -39.62 12.78
CA SER A 262 38.10 -41.03 12.79
C SER A 262 39.45 -41.63 13.08
N GLY A 263 39.61 -42.09 14.32
CA GLY A 263 40.74 -42.91 14.71
C GLY A 263 40.98 -43.89 13.59
N PHE A 264 42.18 -43.83 13.03
CA PHE A 264 42.64 -44.73 12.01
C PHE A 264 42.47 -46.14 12.57
N ILE A 265 41.38 -46.82 12.22
CA ILE A 265 41.26 -48.26 12.36
C ILE A 265 41.94 -48.77 11.09
N PRO A 266 43.19 -49.25 11.15
CA PRO A 266 43.81 -49.88 10.00
C PRO A 266 42.90 -51.04 9.60
N ASP A 267 42.41 -51.01 8.36
CA ASP A 267 41.60 -52.07 7.78
C ASP A 267 42.44 -53.37 7.80
N PRO A 268 42.10 -54.35 8.66
CA PRO A 268 42.91 -55.55 8.83
C PRO A 268 42.74 -56.55 7.67
N LEU A 269 42.00 -56.20 6.62
CA LEU A 269 41.75 -57.05 5.46
C LEU A 269 42.38 -56.57 4.15
N ASN A 270 43.09 -55.43 4.14
CA ASN A 270 43.77 -54.97 2.93
C ASN A 270 45.29 -55.31 2.88
N ASP A 271 45.77 -56.05 3.88
CA ASP A 271 47.02 -56.82 3.74
C ASP A 271 46.69 -58.12 3.02
N LEU A 272 46.73 -58.12 1.70
CA LEU A 272 47.19 -59.27 0.92
C LEU A 272 47.33 -58.87 -0.56
N LYS A 273 48.60 -58.93 -1.00
CA LYS A 273 49.10 -58.99 -2.39
C LYS A 273 49.54 -57.67 -3.00
N SER A 274 50.71 -57.25 -2.52
CA SER A 274 51.86 -57.04 -3.41
C SER A 274 51.94 -58.16 -4.46
N ALA A 275 51.91 -57.79 -5.73
CA ALA A 275 52.58 -58.53 -6.79
C ALA A 275 53.10 -57.52 -7.82
N ASP A 276 54.42 -57.37 -7.77
CA ASP A 276 55.33 -56.93 -8.81
C ASP A 276 54.74 -56.65 -10.19
N SER A 277 54.96 -55.43 -10.67
CA SER A 277 55.48 -55.25 -12.03
C SER A 277 56.34 -53.99 -12.12
N LYS A 278 57.65 -54.22 -12.03
CA LYS A 278 58.68 -53.42 -12.70
C LYS A 278 58.27 -53.24 -14.17
N ILE A 279 58.06 -51.99 -14.61
CA ILE A 279 58.39 -51.59 -15.98
C ILE A 279 59.15 -50.26 -15.89
N ALA A 280 60.22 -50.23 -16.66
CA ALA A 280 61.36 -49.35 -16.60
C ALA A 280 61.06 -47.90 -17.01
N ASN A 281 61.98 -47.04 -16.56
CA ASN A 281 62.29 -45.72 -17.08
C ASN A 281 62.46 -45.74 -18.60
N GLU A 282 61.76 -44.87 -19.32
CA GLU A 282 62.22 -44.09 -20.47
C GLU A 282 61.41 -42.78 -20.44
N ASP A 283 62.00 -41.65 -20.05
CA ASP A 283 62.82 -40.74 -20.86
C ASP A 283 61.98 -39.55 -21.35
N GLU A 284 62.63 -38.38 -21.33
CA GLU A 284 62.05 -37.05 -21.52
C GLU A 284 61.31 -36.89 -22.86
N GLY A 285 60.16 -36.22 -22.79
CA GLY A 285 59.40 -35.82 -23.97
C GLY A 285 58.27 -34.89 -23.60
N ASP A 286 58.59 -33.61 -23.48
CA ASP A 286 57.65 -32.51 -23.24
C ASP A 286 56.69 -32.38 -24.44
N VAL A 287 55.58 -33.14 -24.39
CA VAL A 287 54.49 -33.06 -25.38
C VAL A 287 53.21 -32.64 -24.64
N PRO A 288 52.58 -31.51 -25.03
CA PRO A 288 51.34 -31.08 -24.41
C PRO A 288 50.25 -32.11 -24.69
N ARG A 289 49.82 -32.82 -23.64
CA ARG A 289 48.63 -33.69 -23.66
C ARG A 289 47.40 -32.83 -23.96
N LYS A 290 47.01 -32.78 -25.24
CA LYS A 290 45.66 -32.42 -25.65
C LYS A 290 44.71 -33.46 -25.06
N ILE A 291 44.05 -33.11 -23.96
CA ILE A 291 42.87 -33.82 -23.48
C ILE A 291 41.76 -33.51 -24.49
N SER A 292 41.66 -34.33 -25.54
CA SER A 292 40.48 -34.37 -26.41
C SER A 292 39.32 -34.92 -25.58
N ARG A 293 38.59 -34.04 -24.89
CA ARG A 293 37.22 -34.34 -24.47
C ARG A 293 36.38 -34.34 -25.73
N SER A 294 36.28 -35.50 -26.38
CA SER A 294 35.22 -35.76 -27.35
C SER A 294 33.89 -35.67 -26.59
N ILE A 295 33.25 -34.51 -26.65
CA ILE A 295 31.84 -34.40 -26.31
C ILE A 295 31.12 -35.08 -27.46
N ASP A 296 30.69 -36.31 -27.21
CA ASP A 296 29.84 -37.08 -28.10
C ASP A 296 28.46 -36.38 -28.13
N PHE A 297 28.21 -35.61 -29.18
CA PHE A 297 26.88 -35.08 -29.48
C PHE A 297 26.07 -36.23 -30.05
N GLY A 298 25.63 -37.13 -29.16
CA GLY A 298 24.66 -38.15 -29.50
C GLY A 298 23.48 -37.51 -30.20
N PHE A 299 23.23 -37.97 -31.44
CA PHE A 299 22.04 -37.70 -32.21
C PHE A 299 20.80 -37.86 -31.32
N MET A 300 20.18 -36.74 -30.92
CA MET A 300 18.82 -36.79 -30.37
C MET A 300 17.87 -36.99 -31.54
N ASN A 301 17.57 -38.26 -31.83
CA ASN A 301 16.42 -38.64 -32.61
C ASN A 301 15.16 -38.05 -31.94
N ASN A 302 14.47 -37.20 -32.69
CA ASN A 302 13.10 -36.81 -32.44
C ASN A 302 12.21 -38.01 -32.73
N ASP A 303 12.04 -38.88 -31.75
CA ASP A 303 10.89 -39.76 -31.68
C ASP A 303 10.49 -39.85 -30.21
N THR A 304 9.28 -39.42 -29.89
CA THR A 304 8.25 -40.25 -29.24
C THR A 304 7.22 -39.33 -28.58
N ASN A 305 6.11 -39.11 -29.29
CA ASN A 305 4.82 -38.87 -28.67
C ASN A 305 4.51 -40.07 -27.75
N HIS A 306 4.54 -39.90 -26.44
CA HIS A 306 3.83 -40.81 -25.54
C HIS A 306 3.16 -40.02 -24.40
N ILE A 307 1.84 -39.98 -24.54
CA ILE A 307 0.86 -39.65 -23.52
C ILE A 307 1.10 -40.55 -22.31
N LEU A 308 1.49 -39.98 -21.17
CA LEU A 308 1.35 -40.65 -19.88
C LEU A 308 0.62 -39.74 -18.88
N ARG A 309 -0.56 -40.23 -18.53
CA ARG A 309 -1.49 -39.76 -17.52
C ARG A 309 -0.80 -39.64 -16.16
N THR A 310 -0.97 -38.49 -15.50
CA THR A 310 -0.71 -38.34 -14.06
C THR A 310 -1.84 -38.95 -13.24
N PRO A 311 -1.55 -39.59 -12.09
CA PRO A 311 -2.58 -40.19 -11.24
C PRO A 311 -3.31 -39.12 -10.43
N THR A 312 -4.63 -39.24 -10.43
CA THR A 312 -5.56 -38.57 -9.53
C THR A 312 -5.21 -38.86 -8.07
N ARG A 313 -4.85 -37.83 -7.30
CA ARG A 313 -4.89 -37.87 -5.84
C ARG A 313 -5.99 -36.95 -5.34
N THR A 314 -7.07 -37.58 -4.92
CA THR A 314 -8.21 -37.00 -4.22
C THR A 314 -7.76 -36.32 -2.93
N SER A 315 -7.93 -35.01 -2.83
CA SER A 315 -8.12 -34.34 -1.55
C SER A 315 -9.28 -33.35 -1.67
N ARG A 316 -10.10 -33.38 -0.63
CA ARG A 316 -11.48 -32.91 -0.50
C ARG A 316 -11.48 -31.41 -0.18
N PRO A 317 -12.22 -30.54 -0.88
CA PRO A 317 -12.49 -29.20 -0.40
C PRO A 317 -13.87 -29.11 0.25
N SER A 318 -13.90 -28.50 1.44
CA SER A 318 -15.11 -28.11 2.15
C SER A 318 -15.93 -27.12 1.33
N LYS A 319 -17.24 -27.36 1.25
CA LYS A 319 -18.23 -26.40 0.73
C LYS A 319 -18.24 -25.15 1.61
N VAL A 320 -17.85 -24.01 1.05
CA VAL A 320 -18.40 -22.71 1.42
C VAL A 320 -18.87 -22.07 0.11
N GLY A 321 -20.19 -21.95 -0.03
CA GLY A 321 -20.82 -21.36 -1.20
C GLY A 321 -20.69 -19.84 -1.15
N ILE A 322 -20.10 -19.28 -2.20
CA ILE A 322 -20.31 -17.89 -2.58
C ILE A 322 -20.68 -17.91 -4.06
N SER A 323 -21.97 -17.78 -4.33
CA SER A 323 -22.54 -17.57 -5.65
C SER A 323 -22.27 -16.14 -6.09
N ASN A 324 -21.27 -15.92 -6.96
CA ASN A 324 -21.14 -14.70 -7.73
C ASN A 324 -21.69 -14.94 -9.14
N SER A 325 -22.91 -14.46 -9.38
CA SER A 325 -23.45 -14.24 -10.72
C SER A 325 -23.03 -12.86 -11.21
N LEU A 326 -22.06 -12.83 -12.11
CA LEU A 326 -21.69 -11.65 -12.89
C LEU A 326 -22.80 -11.38 -13.91
N SER A 327 -23.65 -10.39 -13.61
CA SER A 327 -24.50 -9.74 -14.61
C SER A 327 -23.81 -8.45 -15.05
N ALA A 328 -23.63 -8.31 -16.37
CA ALA A 328 -23.09 -7.12 -17.00
C ALA A 328 -24.08 -5.95 -16.86
N GLY A 329 -23.82 -5.07 -15.89
CA GLY A 329 -24.58 -3.84 -15.68
C GLY A 329 -24.01 -2.67 -16.49
N LYS A 330 -24.80 -2.16 -17.43
CA LYS A 330 -24.57 -0.88 -18.11
C LYS A 330 -24.45 0.25 -17.08
N SER A 331 -23.42 1.10 -17.20
CA SER A 331 -23.22 2.26 -16.33
C SER A 331 -24.33 3.29 -16.52
N VAL A 332 -25.26 3.38 -15.58
CA VAL A 332 -26.21 4.50 -15.48
C VAL A 332 -25.52 5.60 -14.68
N LYS A 333 -25.27 6.75 -15.33
CA LYS A 333 -24.77 7.97 -14.67
C LYS A 333 -25.78 8.42 -13.61
N ALA A 334 -25.39 8.35 -12.34
CA ALA A 334 -26.19 8.85 -11.23
C ALA A 334 -26.31 10.38 -11.30
N LYS A 335 -27.53 10.90 -11.41
CA LYS A 335 -27.82 12.32 -11.17
C LYS A 335 -27.71 12.59 -9.66
N PRO A 336 -27.07 13.69 -9.23
CA PRO A 336 -27.03 14.06 -7.82
C PRO A 336 -28.45 14.35 -7.33
N GLN A 337 -28.93 13.58 -6.36
CA GLN A 337 -30.21 13.83 -5.71
C GLN A 337 -30.05 14.98 -4.72
N SER A 338 -30.82 16.05 -4.97
CA SER A 338 -30.91 17.22 -4.10
C SER A 338 -31.74 16.89 -2.85
N ILE A 339 -31.13 17.06 -1.67
CA ILE A 339 -31.76 16.96 -0.33
C ILE A 339 -32.96 17.93 -0.16
N ALA A 340 -33.11 18.92 -1.04
CA ALA A 340 -34.21 19.89 -0.97
C ALA A 340 -35.61 19.31 -1.20
N LYS A 341 -35.74 18.02 -1.58
CA LYS A 341 -37.05 17.36 -1.75
C LYS A 341 -37.60 16.68 -0.50
N PHE A 342 -36.84 16.61 0.60
CA PHE A 342 -37.29 15.94 1.84
C PHE A 342 -38.03 16.85 2.84
N PHE A 343 -38.05 18.17 2.63
CA PHE A 343 -38.74 19.11 3.50
C PHE A 343 -39.88 19.83 2.77
N LYS A 344 -40.94 19.09 2.42
CA LYS A 344 -42.24 19.69 2.11
C LYS A 344 -43.33 19.05 2.97
N ALA A 345 -43.81 19.88 3.90
CA ALA A 345 -45.12 19.94 4.55
C ALA A 345 -45.74 18.64 5.07
N GLN A 346 -45.76 18.52 6.41
CA GLN A 346 -47.01 18.33 7.16
C GLN A 346 -47.22 19.54 8.05
#